data_AF-A0A928YC26-F1
#
_entry.id   AF-A0A928YC26-F1
#
_cell.length_a   1.000
_cell.length_b   1.000
_cell.length_c   1.000
_cell.angle_alpha   90.00
_cell.angle_beta   90.00
_cell.angle_gamma   90.00
#
_symmetry.space_group_name_H-M   'P 1'
#
loop_
_entity.id
_entity.type
_entity.pdbx_description
1 polymer ?
#
loop_
_entity_poly.entity_id
_entity_poly.type
_entity_poly.pdbx_seq_one_letter_code
_entity_poly.pdbx_strand_id
1 'polypeptide(L)'
;MFKSYDLIKKLEPKIGEDEARDLIEFIEAYRGDGATKADIELLKIDGEKTRNALGVKIDRTKSELEGKIDQTKSELEGKIDRTKSELEDKIDRTKSELEDKIDQTNSELEGKIDQTKSDFEGKIDRTKNELEGKIDRTKSELGDKIDRTKSDLEGKIDRTKSELEGKIENSKLELSGKIYIAKIDLLKWLFGFWITLLGTIVFLWFSK
;
A
#
# COMPACT_ATOMS: atom_id res chain seq x y z
N MET A 1 -93.42 70.57 5.37
CA MET A 1 -92.67 71.54 6.21
C MET A 1 -93.65 72.13 7.21
N PHE A 2 -93.54 71.79 8.50
CA PHE A 2 -94.24 72.55 9.54
C PHE A 2 -93.54 73.91 9.67
N LYS A 3 -94.29 75.01 9.65
CA LYS A 3 -93.71 76.35 9.82
C LYS A 3 -93.29 76.52 11.28
N SER A 4 -92.20 77.25 11.53
CA SER A 4 -91.62 77.47 12.87
C SER A 4 -92.66 77.90 13.92
N TYR A 5 -93.60 78.75 13.49
CA TYR A 5 -94.76 79.20 14.27
C TYR A 5 -95.69 78.07 14.77
N ASP A 6 -95.92 77.03 13.97
CA ASP A 6 -96.80 75.90 14.33
C ASP A 6 -96.18 74.98 15.40
N LEU A 7 -94.85 74.97 15.49
CA LEU A 7 -94.09 74.19 16.49
C LEU A 7 -94.05 74.92 17.82
N ILE A 8 -93.79 76.24 17.82
CA ILE A 8 -93.80 77.08 19.02
C ILE A 8 -95.17 76.96 19.72
N LYS A 9 -96.28 77.11 18.99
CA LYS A 9 -97.64 77.02 19.54
C LYS A 9 -97.97 75.64 20.16
N LYS A 10 -97.30 74.57 19.73
CA LYS A 10 -97.48 73.21 20.29
C LYS A 10 -96.59 72.96 21.51
N LEU A 11 -95.48 73.68 21.64
CA LEU A 11 -94.49 73.53 22.71
C LEU A 11 -94.75 74.50 23.87
N GLU A 12 -95.22 75.70 23.57
CA GLU A 12 -95.57 76.77 24.50
C GLU A 12 -96.34 76.29 25.76
N PRO A 13 -97.44 75.51 25.67
CA PRO A 13 -98.15 75.05 26.87
C PRO A 13 -97.41 73.98 27.70
N LYS A 14 -96.29 73.44 27.21
CA LYS A 14 -95.51 72.38 27.89
C LYS A 14 -94.24 72.89 28.55
N ILE A 15 -93.57 73.85 27.95
CA ILE A 15 -92.25 74.30 28.38
C ILE A 15 -92.15 75.82 28.59
N GLY A 16 -93.18 76.60 28.26
CA GLY A 16 -93.13 78.07 28.27
C GLY A 16 -92.89 78.63 26.87
N GLU A 17 -93.34 79.86 26.62
CA GLU A 17 -93.21 80.52 25.30
C GLU A 17 -91.74 80.84 24.99
N ASP A 18 -90.99 81.31 25.99
CA ASP A 18 -89.59 81.70 25.86
C ASP A 18 -88.70 80.48 25.65
N GLU A 19 -88.84 79.43 26.45
CA GLU A 19 -88.11 78.16 26.28
C GLU A 19 -88.47 77.46 24.96
N ALA A 20 -89.72 77.57 24.49
CA ALA A 20 -90.13 77.06 23.19
C ALA A 20 -89.49 77.83 22.03
N ARG A 21 -89.33 79.16 22.15
CA ARG A 21 -88.60 79.97 21.17
C ARG A 21 -87.12 79.62 21.15
N ASP A 22 -86.46 79.57 22.32
CA ASP A 22 -85.04 79.24 22.43
C ASP A 22 -84.72 77.86 21.88
N LEU A 23 -85.57 76.86 22.15
CA LEU A 23 -85.40 75.50 21.63
C LEU A 23 -85.55 75.47 20.10
N ILE A 24 -86.52 76.20 19.55
CA ILE A 24 -86.75 76.26 18.10
C ILE A 24 -85.64 77.05 17.41
N GLU A 25 -85.16 78.15 18.00
CA GLU A 25 -84.02 78.93 17.52
C GLU A 25 -82.74 78.08 17.54
N PHE A 26 -82.48 77.33 18.62
CA PHE A 26 -81.37 76.38 18.69
C PHE A 26 -81.47 75.28 17.62
N ILE A 27 -82.66 74.70 17.44
CA ILE A 27 -82.90 73.69 16.40
C ILE A 27 -82.67 74.30 15.01
N GLU A 28 -83.15 75.52 14.75
CA GLU A 28 -83.01 76.20 13.47
C GLU A 28 -81.57 76.65 13.19
N ALA A 29 -80.83 77.07 14.22
CA ALA A 29 -79.41 77.42 14.14
C ALA A 29 -78.55 76.23 13.69
N TYR A 30 -78.89 75.02 14.12
CA TYR A 30 -78.14 73.79 13.77
C TYR A 30 -78.82 72.89 12.73
N ARG A 31 -80.05 73.20 12.29
CA ARG A 31 -80.79 72.41 11.29
C ARG A 31 -80.04 72.32 9.96
N GLY A 32 -79.19 73.30 9.64
CA GLY A 32 -78.35 73.32 8.45
C GLY A 32 -77.00 72.59 8.58
N ASP A 33 -76.51 72.41 9.81
CA ASP A 33 -75.18 71.85 10.09
C ASP A 33 -75.20 70.32 10.32
N GLY A 34 -76.38 69.75 10.58
CA GLY A 34 -76.55 68.30 10.75
C GLY A 34 -76.58 67.53 9.44
N ALA A 35 -75.93 66.36 9.42
CA ALA A 35 -76.02 65.45 8.28
C ALA A 35 -77.49 65.06 8.00
N THR A 36 -77.92 65.27 6.77
CA THR A 36 -79.25 64.87 6.30
C THR A 36 -79.32 63.36 6.06
N LYS A 37 -80.53 62.84 5.90
CA LYS A 37 -80.73 61.44 5.49
C LYS A 37 -80.02 61.11 4.17
N ALA A 38 -79.98 62.07 3.23
CA ALA A 38 -79.30 61.92 1.96
C ALA A 38 -77.78 61.81 2.15
N ASP A 39 -77.19 62.61 3.05
CA ASP A 39 -75.74 62.55 3.36
C ASP A 39 -75.36 61.18 3.93
N ILE A 40 -76.20 60.62 4.81
CA ILE A 40 -76.00 59.28 5.38
C ILE A 40 -76.11 58.19 4.30
N GLU A 41 -77.05 58.29 3.37
CA GLU A 41 -77.18 57.34 2.25
C GLU A 41 -75.97 57.41 1.29
N LEU A 42 -75.50 58.62 0.97
CA LEU A 42 -74.28 58.81 0.17
C LEU A 42 -73.05 58.21 0.85
N LEU A 43 -72.87 58.43 2.15
CA LEU A 43 -71.77 57.85 2.93
C LEU A 43 -71.82 56.31 2.94
N LYS A 44 -73.01 55.71 3.03
CA LYS A 44 -73.16 54.24 2.94
C LYS A 44 -72.75 53.71 1.57
N ILE A 45 -73.18 54.38 0.50
CA ILE A 45 -72.84 54.02 -0.87
C ILE A 45 -71.33 54.11 -1.09
N ASP A 46 -70.68 55.20 -0.64
CA ASP A 46 -69.23 55.36 -0.75
C ASP A 46 -68.47 54.34 0.10
N GLY A 47 -68.97 54.01 1.28
CA GLY A 47 -68.44 52.93 2.12
C GLY A 47 -68.52 51.57 1.43
N GLU A 48 -69.64 51.24 0.78
CA GLU A 48 -69.81 50.01 0.00
C GLU A 48 -68.89 49.98 -1.23
N LYS A 49 -68.81 51.08 -1.99
CA LYS A 49 -67.88 51.21 -3.12
C LYS A 49 -66.44 50.99 -2.67
N THR A 50 -66.03 51.61 -1.57
CA THR A 50 -64.67 51.47 -1.02
C THR A 50 -64.40 50.03 -0.60
N ARG A 51 -65.35 49.38 0.08
CA ARG A 51 -65.23 47.97 0.49
C ARG A 51 -65.10 47.04 -0.72
N ASN A 52 -65.92 47.24 -1.74
CA ASN A 52 -65.87 46.45 -2.98
C ASN A 52 -64.54 46.66 -3.72
N ALA A 53 -64.06 47.90 -3.83
CA ALA A 53 -62.77 48.20 -4.46
C ALA A 53 -61.60 47.56 -3.71
N LEU A 54 -61.64 47.56 -2.37
CA LEU A 54 -60.64 46.87 -1.54
C LEU A 54 -60.70 45.35 -1.72
N GLY A 55 -61.91 44.76 -1.77
CA GLY A 55 -62.10 43.33 -2.04
C GLY A 55 -61.46 42.92 -3.36
N VAL A 56 -61.77 43.64 -4.45
CA VAL A 56 -61.16 43.39 -5.77
C VAL A 56 -59.64 43.52 -5.73
N LYS A 57 -59.11 44.52 -5.01
CA LYS A 57 -57.65 44.71 -4.88
C LYS A 57 -56.98 43.58 -4.09
N ILE A 58 -57.63 43.09 -3.04
CA ILE A 58 -57.17 41.94 -2.24
C ILE A 58 -57.15 40.68 -3.11
N ASP A 59 -58.23 40.37 -3.82
CA ASP A 59 -58.33 39.17 -4.66
C ASP A 59 -57.29 39.19 -5.79
N ARG A 60 -57.07 40.36 -6.39
CA ARG A 60 -56.02 40.55 -7.39
C ARG A 60 -54.63 40.32 -6.80
N THR A 61 -54.34 40.92 -5.65
CA THR A 61 -53.03 40.78 -4.98
C THR A 61 -52.78 39.33 -4.60
N LYS A 62 -53.80 38.63 -4.09
CA LYS A 62 -53.72 37.21 -3.74
C LYS A 62 -53.39 36.36 -4.96
N SER A 63 -54.10 36.57 -6.06
CA SER A 63 -53.86 35.85 -7.32
C SER A 63 -52.46 36.09 -7.88
N GLU A 64 -51.97 37.34 -7.81
CA GLU A 64 -50.62 37.70 -8.23
C GLU A 64 -49.54 37.04 -7.35
N LEU A 65 -49.78 36.92 -6.04
CA LEU A 65 -48.87 36.25 -5.11
C LEU A 65 -48.85 34.73 -5.32
N GLU A 66 -50.00 34.11 -5.51
CA GLU A 66 -50.11 32.67 -5.84
C GLU A 66 -49.33 32.34 -7.12
N GLY A 67 -49.50 33.15 -8.18
CA GLY A 67 -48.74 32.97 -9.42
C GLY A 67 -47.22 33.11 -9.23
N LYS A 68 -46.77 34.07 -8.41
CA LYS A 68 -45.34 34.23 -8.09
C LYS A 68 -44.78 33.06 -7.29
N ILE A 69 -45.57 32.50 -6.37
CA ILE A 69 -45.19 31.32 -5.59
C ILE A 69 -45.02 30.11 -6.52
N ASP A 70 -45.99 29.87 -7.41
CA ASP A 70 -45.94 28.74 -8.35
C ASP A 70 -44.76 28.85 -9.33
N GLN A 71 -44.50 30.06 -9.83
CA GLN A 71 -43.32 30.31 -10.67
C GLN A 71 -42.02 30.03 -9.92
N THR A 72 -41.89 30.57 -8.70
CA THR A 72 -40.68 30.36 -7.87
C THR A 72 -40.46 28.89 -7.56
N LYS A 73 -41.54 28.15 -7.25
CA LYS A 73 -41.48 26.72 -6.98
C LYS A 73 -40.98 25.94 -8.21
N SER A 74 -41.54 26.23 -9.39
CA SER A 74 -41.13 25.59 -10.65
C SER A 74 -39.67 25.88 -10.99
N GLU A 75 -39.22 27.12 -10.77
CA GLU A 75 -37.81 27.50 -10.99
C GLU A 75 -36.86 26.76 -10.03
N LEU A 76 -37.26 26.59 -8.76
CA LEU A 76 -36.47 25.86 -7.77
C LEU A 76 -36.41 24.36 -8.08
N GLU A 77 -37.53 23.73 -8.45
CA GLU A 77 -37.56 22.33 -8.90
C GLU A 77 -36.61 22.11 -10.08
N GLY A 78 -36.68 22.98 -11.10
CA GLY A 78 -35.77 22.89 -12.24
C GLY A 78 -34.29 23.14 -11.87
N LYS A 79 -33.98 23.94 -10.85
CA LYS A 79 -32.60 24.10 -10.36
C LYS A 79 -32.12 22.86 -9.61
N ILE A 80 -32.99 22.25 -8.81
CA ILE A 80 -32.69 21.01 -8.08
C ILE A 80 -32.38 19.89 -9.07
N ASP A 81 -33.20 19.70 -10.09
CA ASP A 81 -33.00 18.64 -11.09
C ASP A 81 -31.69 18.81 -11.86
N ARG A 82 -31.38 20.04 -12.31
CA ARG A 82 -30.09 20.33 -12.96
C ARG A 82 -28.90 20.05 -12.05
N THR A 83 -28.97 20.52 -10.81
CA THR A 83 -27.90 20.28 -9.83
C THR A 83 -27.70 18.78 -9.57
N LYS A 84 -28.80 18.02 -9.51
CA LYS A 84 -28.75 16.57 -9.33
C LYS A 84 -28.05 15.88 -10.51
N SER A 85 -28.43 16.18 -11.75
CA SER A 85 -27.76 15.62 -12.93
C SER A 85 -26.29 16.01 -13.01
N GLU A 86 -25.93 17.25 -12.70
CA GLU A 86 -24.52 17.68 -12.67
C GLU A 86 -23.69 16.92 -11.63
N LEU A 87 -24.28 16.60 -10.47
CA LEU A 87 -23.65 15.80 -9.43
C LEU A 87 -23.50 14.33 -9.85
N GLU A 88 -24.52 13.73 -10.48
CA GLU A 88 -24.46 12.38 -11.03
C GLU A 88 -23.34 12.25 -12.07
N ASP A 89 -23.30 13.17 -13.04
CA ASP A 89 -22.22 13.26 -14.04
C ASP A 89 -20.83 13.36 -13.40
N LYS A 90 -20.69 14.17 -12.35
CA LYS A 90 -19.42 14.36 -11.65
C LYS A 90 -19.00 13.10 -10.90
N ILE A 91 -19.94 12.40 -10.29
CA ILE A 91 -19.69 11.11 -9.62
C ILE A 91 -19.21 10.09 -10.65
N ASP A 92 -19.89 9.96 -11.79
CA ASP A 92 -19.51 9.00 -12.83
C ASP A 92 -18.13 9.28 -13.42
N ARG A 93 -17.82 10.55 -13.72
CA ARG A 93 -16.47 10.94 -14.16
C ARG A 93 -15.40 10.60 -13.12
N THR A 94 -15.66 10.92 -11.85
CA THR A 94 -14.73 10.63 -10.74
C THR A 94 -14.51 9.12 -10.60
N LYS A 95 -15.55 8.32 -10.77
CA LYS A 95 -15.48 6.86 -10.71
C LYS A 95 -14.62 6.31 -11.85
N SER A 96 -14.84 6.76 -13.08
CA SER A 96 -14.03 6.37 -14.24
C SER A 96 -12.56 6.73 -14.06
N GLU A 97 -12.25 7.95 -13.60
CA GLU A 97 -10.87 8.37 -13.34
C GLU A 97 -10.18 7.53 -12.25
N LEU A 98 -10.94 7.05 -11.26
CA LEU A 98 -10.41 6.17 -10.22
C LEU A 98 -10.15 4.76 -10.75
N GLU A 99 -11.04 4.22 -11.59
CA GLU A 99 -10.86 2.93 -12.27
C GLU A 99 -9.60 2.96 -13.16
N ASP A 100 -9.43 4.01 -13.97
CA ASP A 100 -8.25 4.17 -14.82
C ASP A 100 -6.93 4.24 -14.00
N LYS A 101 -6.96 4.94 -12.86
CA LYS A 101 -5.80 5.01 -11.94
C LYS A 101 -5.46 3.67 -11.31
N ILE A 102 -6.48 2.88 -10.97
CA ILE A 102 -6.30 1.52 -10.43
C ILE A 102 -5.64 0.64 -11.49
N ASP A 103 -6.12 0.68 -12.73
CA ASP A 103 -5.59 -0.12 -13.83
C ASP A 103 -4.14 0.26 -14.17
N GLN A 104 -3.83 1.56 -14.19
CA GLN A 104 -2.46 2.03 -14.37
C GLN A 104 -1.55 1.54 -13.24
N THR A 105 -2.01 1.66 -11.98
CA THR A 105 -1.23 1.23 -10.81
C THR A 105 -0.96 -0.28 -10.85
N ASN A 106 -1.96 -1.08 -11.23
CA ASN A 106 -1.82 -2.53 -11.37
C ASN A 106 -0.79 -2.88 -12.45
N SER A 107 -0.86 -2.23 -13.61
CA SER A 107 0.09 -2.43 -14.72
C SER A 107 1.53 -2.09 -14.31
N GLU A 108 1.72 -0.98 -13.57
CA GLU A 108 3.03 -0.60 -13.04
C GLU A 108 3.57 -1.60 -12.01
N LEU A 109 2.69 -2.16 -11.17
CA LEU A 109 3.07 -3.19 -10.20
C LEU A 109 3.46 -4.50 -10.87
N GLU A 110 2.72 -4.94 -11.89
CA GLU A 110 3.04 -6.12 -12.69
C GLU A 110 4.42 -5.99 -13.35
N GLY A 111 4.69 -4.84 -13.98
CA GLY A 111 6.02 -4.55 -14.56
C GLY A 111 7.15 -4.58 -13.52
N LYS A 112 6.92 -4.09 -12.30
CA LYS A 112 7.92 -4.16 -11.21
C LYS A 112 8.16 -5.59 -10.73
N ILE A 113 7.12 -6.41 -10.68
CA ILE A 113 7.21 -7.83 -10.32
C ILE A 113 8.06 -8.58 -11.35
N ASP A 114 7.79 -8.38 -12.64
CA ASP A 114 8.54 -9.02 -13.72
C ASP A 114 10.01 -8.63 -13.72
N GLN A 115 10.31 -7.33 -13.55
CA GLN A 115 11.69 -6.86 -13.43
C GLN A 115 12.41 -7.52 -12.24
N THR A 116 11.73 -7.57 -11.08
CA THR A 116 12.30 -8.19 -9.87
C THR A 116 12.56 -9.68 -10.08
N LYS A 117 11.66 -10.39 -10.77
CA LYS A 117 11.83 -11.80 -11.11
C LYS A 117 13.03 -12.03 -12.02
N SER A 118 13.15 -11.24 -13.10
CA SER A 118 14.30 -11.30 -14.01
C SER A 118 15.63 -11.01 -13.29
N ASP A 119 15.64 -10.05 -12.37
CA ASP A 119 16.82 -9.73 -11.57
C ASP A 119 17.23 -10.89 -10.66
N PHE A 120 16.27 -11.59 -10.04
CA PHE A 120 16.52 -12.77 -9.23
C PHE A 120 17.02 -13.95 -10.06
N GLU A 121 16.41 -14.22 -11.22
CA GLU A 121 16.87 -15.26 -12.16
C GLU A 121 18.33 -14.99 -12.57
N GLY A 122 18.65 -13.75 -12.94
CA GLY A 122 20.03 -13.36 -13.26
C GLY A 122 21.00 -13.46 -12.09
N LYS A 123 20.55 -13.25 -10.84
CA LYS A 123 21.40 -13.48 -9.65
C LYS A 123 21.66 -14.97 -9.43
N ILE A 124 20.63 -15.80 -9.56
CA ILE A 124 20.72 -17.27 -9.41
C ILE A 124 21.73 -17.82 -10.42
N ASP A 125 21.63 -17.43 -11.69
CA ASP A 125 22.53 -17.90 -12.74
C ASP A 125 23.99 -17.50 -12.48
N ARG A 126 24.23 -16.26 -12.05
CA ARG A 126 25.59 -15.81 -11.67
C ARG A 126 26.15 -16.63 -10.51
N THR A 127 25.36 -16.82 -9.45
CA THR A 127 25.77 -17.63 -8.30
C THR A 127 26.05 -19.08 -8.69
N LYS A 128 25.23 -19.66 -9.57
CA LYS A 128 25.44 -21.02 -10.09
C LYS A 128 26.77 -21.13 -10.84
N ASN A 129 27.04 -20.22 -11.78
CA ASN A 129 28.28 -20.21 -12.55
C ASN A 129 29.52 -19.99 -11.66
N GLU A 130 29.41 -19.14 -10.64
CA GLU A 130 30.49 -18.95 -9.66
C GLU A 130 30.78 -20.22 -8.85
N LEU A 131 29.73 -20.95 -8.45
CA LEU A 131 29.87 -22.21 -7.72
C LEU A 131 30.46 -23.31 -8.60
N GLU A 132 30.00 -23.45 -9.84
CA GLU A 132 30.58 -24.38 -10.82
C GLU A 132 32.07 -24.09 -11.03
N GLY A 133 32.44 -22.82 -11.24
CA GLY A 133 33.84 -22.43 -11.36
C GLY A 133 34.67 -22.68 -10.09
N LYS A 134 34.09 -22.59 -8.89
CA LYS A 134 34.78 -22.98 -7.64
C LYS A 134 35.00 -24.49 -7.56
N ILE A 135 33.98 -25.28 -7.92
CA ILE A 135 34.06 -26.74 -7.94
C ILE A 135 35.18 -27.20 -8.89
N ASP A 136 35.24 -26.65 -10.11
CA ASP A 136 36.25 -27.02 -11.09
C ASP A 136 37.67 -26.70 -10.62
N ARG A 137 37.88 -25.52 -10.01
CA ARG A 137 39.18 -25.15 -9.43
C ARG A 137 39.58 -26.11 -8.31
N THR A 138 38.68 -26.37 -7.37
CA THR A 138 38.94 -27.32 -6.27
C THR A 138 39.25 -28.72 -6.79
N LYS A 139 38.55 -29.19 -7.83
CA LYS A 139 38.81 -30.47 -8.47
C LYS A 139 40.21 -30.53 -9.07
N SER A 140 40.63 -29.47 -9.78
CA SER A 140 41.97 -29.37 -10.35
C SER A 140 43.05 -29.36 -9.25
N GLU A 141 42.89 -28.56 -8.21
CA GLU A 141 43.82 -28.48 -7.08
C GLU A 141 43.98 -29.82 -6.35
N LEU A 142 42.88 -30.55 -6.17
CA LEU A 142 42.92 -31.90 -5.60
C LEU A 142 43.64 -32.89 -6.52
N GLY A 143 43.42 -32.81 -7.83
CA GLY A 143 44.15 -33.60 -8.83
C GLY A 143 45.66 -33.39 -8.74
N ASP A 144 46.10 -32.13 -8.78
CA ASP A 144 47.52 -31.77 -8.65
C ASP A 144 48.12 -32.28 -7.33
N LYS A 145 47.37 -32.19 -6.23
CA LYS A 145 47.82 -32.67 -4.92
C LYS A 145 47.97 -34.19 -4.88
N ILE A 146 47.05 -34.93 -5.51
CA ILE A 146 47.13 -36.39 -5.65
C ILE A 146 48.37 -36.76 -6.45
N ASP A 147 48.60 -36.11 -7.60
CA ASP A 147 49.74 -36.42 -8.48
C ASP A 147 51.08 -36.15 -7.78
N ARG A 148 51.21 -35.02 -7.08
CA ARG A 148 52.40 -34.74 -6.25
C ARG A 148 52.61 -35.79 -5.17
N THR A 149 51.55 -36.16 -4.46
CA THR A 149 51.62 -37.18 -3.41
C THR A 149 52.05 -38.53 -3.96
N LYS A 150 51.54 -38.90 -5.15
CA LYS A 150 51.91 -40.13 -5.85
C LYS A 150 53.40 -40.12 -6.22
N SER A 151 53.89 -39.03 -6.83
CA SER A 151 55.30 -38.89 -7.20
C SER A 151 56.23 -38.95 -5.98
N ASP A 152 55.84 -38.32 -4.86
CA ASP A 152 56.60 -38.37 -3.61
C ASP A 152 56.68 -39.79 -3.03
N LEU A 153 55.57 -40.55 -3.10
CA LEU A 153 55.52 -41.94 -2.66
C LEU A 153 56.34 -42.86 -3.55
N GLU A 154 56.28 -42.71 -4.88
CA GLU A 154 57.11 -43.44 -5.84
C GLU A 154 58.61 -43.19 -5.53
N GLY A 155 59.00 -41.93 -5.34
CA GLY A 155 60.38 -41.59 -4.96
C GLY A 155 60.82 -42.17 -3.61
N LYS A 156 59.91 -42.28 -2.62
CA LYS A 156 60.21 -42.96 -1.34
C LYS A 156 60.39 -44.47 -1.51
N ILE A 157 59.57 -45.09 -2.36
CA ILE A 157 59.68 -46.53 -2.69
C ILE A 157 61.02 -46.80 -3.36
N ASP A 158 61.42 -46.02 -4.36
CA ASP A 158 62.67 -46.20 -5.08
C ASP A 158 63.91 -46.06 -4.19
N ARG A 159 63.91 -45.06 -3.29
CA ARG A 159 64.98 -44.89 -2.29
C ARG A 159 65.04 -46.09 -1.34
N THR A 160 63.90 -46.52 -0.81
CA THR A 160 63.82 -47.67 0.10
C THR A 160 64.32 -48.95 -0.59
N LYS A 161 63.94 -49.15 -1.86
CA LYS A 161 64.39 -50.29 -2.67
C LYS A 161 65.92 -50.27 -2.85
N SER A 162 66.48 -49.12 -3.24
CA SER A 162 67.93 -48.95 -3.42
C SER A 162 68.70 -49.19 -2.11
N GLU A 163 68.20 -48.70 -0.98
CA GLU A 163 68.78 -48.95 0.34
C GLU A 163 68.77 -50.43 0.71
N LEU A 164 67.67 -51.14 0.42
CA LEU A 164 67.56 -52.58 0.66
C LEU A 164 68.50 -53.38 -0.23
N GLU A 165 68.60 -53.05 -1.52
CA GLU A 165 69.54 -53.68 -2.46
C GLU A 165 70.99 -53.51 -1.98
N GLY A 166 71.37 -52.30 -1.55
CA GLY A 166 72.70 -52.04 -0.99
C GLY A 166 72.97 -52.84 0.30
N LYS A 167 71.99 -52.94 1.21
CA LYS A 167 72.12 -53.77 2.43
C LYS A 167 72.28 -55.26 2.10
N ILE A 168 71.57 -55.76 1.10
CA ILE A 168 71.69 -57.15 0.63
C ILE A 168 73.07 -57.40 0.05
N GLU A 169 73.57 -56.51 -0.82
CA GLU A 169 74.89 -56.64 -1.43
C GLU A 169 76.00 -56.62 -0.37
N ASN A 170 75.95 -55.67 0.57
CA ASN A 170 76.93 -55.61 1.66
C ASN A 170 76.90 -56.89 2.51
N SER A 171 75.70 -57.40 2.86
CA SER A 171 75.56 -58.66 3.60
C SER A 171 76.14 -59.85 2.85
N LYS A 172 75.99 -59.90 1.52
CA LYS A 172 76.55 -60.95 0.65
C LYS A 172 78.08 -60.89 0.62
N LEU A 173 78.66 -59.69 0.53
CA LEU A 173 80.11 -59.49 0.60
C LEU A 173 80.68 -59.92 1.96
N GLU A 174 80.05 -59.50 3.05
CA GLU A 174 80.44 -59.91 4.42
C GLU A 174 80.41 -61.44 4.60
N LEU A 175 79.34 -62.10 4.15
CA LEU A 175 79.21 -63.56 4.21
C LEU A 175 80.29 -64.25 3.37
N SER A 176 80.54 -63.78 2.14
CA SER A 176 81.60 -64.32 1.29
C SER A 176 82.98 -64.21 1.93
N GLY A 177 83.28 -63.04 2.53
CA GLY A 177 84.51 -62.82 3.29
C GLY A 177 84.65 -63.77 4.47
N LYS A 178 83.59 -63.93 5.28
CA LYS A 178 83.57 -64.89 6.40
C LYS A 178 83.80 -66.34 5.95
N ILE A 179 83.17 -66.75 4.84
CA ILE A 179 83.39 -68.08 4.25
C ILE A 179 84.83 -68.27 3.79
N TYR A 180 85.42 -67.26 3.15
CA TYR A 180 86.80 -67.30 2.68
C TYR A 180 87.78 -67.46 3.85
N ILE A 181 87.61 -66.68 4.92
CA ILE A 181 88.39 -66.80 6.15
C ILE A 181 88.24 -68.20 6.75
N ALA A 182 87.00 -68.69 6.90
CA ALA A 182 86.75 -70.02 7.44
C ALA A 182 87.41 -71.14 6.62
N LYS A 183 87.44 -71.03 5.28
CA LYS A 183 88.16 -71.97 4.41
C LYS A 183 89.67 -71.93 4.65
N ILE A 184 90.27 -70.75 4.80
CA ILE A 184 91.69 -70.60 5.12
C ILE A 184 91.99 -71.24 6.48
N ASP A 185 91.17 -70.98 7.49
CA ASP A 185 91.37 -71.53 8.82
C ASP A 185 91.25 -73.05 8.84
N LEU A 186 90.31 -73.61 8.06
CA LEU A 186 90.19 -75.05 7.86
C LEU A 186 91.42 -75.64 7.17
N LEU A 187 91.95 -74.97 6.14
CA LEU A 187 93.20 -75.39 5.48
C LEU A 187 94.37 -75.36 6.46
N LYS A 188 94.56 -74.27 7.22
CA LYS A 188 95.60 -74.17 8.25
C LYS A 188 95.48 -75.30 9.29
N TRP A 189 94.26 -75.58 9.74
CA TRP A 189 93.99 -76.67 10.66
C TRP A 189 94.34 -78.04 10.05
N LEU A 190 93.95 -78.30 8.80
CA LEU A 190 94.32 -79.52 8.08
C LEU A 190 95.84 -79.65 7.95
N PHE A 191 96.55 -78.59 7.56
CA PHE A 191 98.02 -78.61 7.49
C PHE A 191 98.65 -78.95 8.83
N GLY A 192 98.20 -78.31 9.91
CA GLY A 192 98.66 -78.63 11.27
C GLY A 192 98.41 -80.11 11.63
N PHE A 193 97.22 -80.61 11.31
CA PHE A 193 96.86 -82.02 11.50
C PHE A 193 97.74 -82.98 10.69
N TRP A 194 98.02 -82.68 9.42
CA TRP A 194 98.91 -83.51 8.60
C TRP A 194 100.36 -83.49 9.09
N ILE A 195 100.86 -82.33 9.55
CA ILE A 195 102.20 -82.22 10.13
C ILE A 195 102.33 -83.07 11.40
N THR A 196 101.34 -83.04 12.30
CA THR A 196 101.36 -83.86 13.51
C THR A 196 101.23 -85.35 13.19
N LEU A 197 100.34 -85.73 12.26
CA LEU A 197 100.19 -87.12 11.79
C LEU A 197 101.50 -87.65 11.18
N LEU A 198 102.11 -86.89 10.25
CA LEU A 198 103.41 -87.25 9.66
C LEU A 198 104.50 -87.37 10.72
N GLY A 199 104.57 -86.46 11.68
CA GLY A 199 105.50 -86.52 12.81
C GLY A 199 105.35 -87.81 13.62
N THR A 200 104.12 -88.22 13.94
CA THR A 200 103.87 -89.48 14.67
C THR A 200 104.24 -90.73 13.87
N ILE A 201 104.00 -90.74 12.55
CA ILE A 201 104.39 -91.85 11.67
C ILE A 201 105.92 -91.97 11.60
N VAL A 202 106.64 -90.86 11.42
CA VAL A 202 108.11 -90.84 11.41
C VAL A 202 108.67 -91.31 12.76
N PHE A 203 108.10 -90.85 13.87
CA PHE A 203 108.48 -91.31 15.21
C PHE A 203 108.29 -92.83 15.39
N LEU A 204 107.14 -93.37 14.98
CA LEU A 204 106.88 -94.82 15.02
C LEU A 204 107.83 -95.63 14.13
N TRP A 205 108.30 -95.06 13.02
CA TRP A 205 109.28 -95.72 12.14
C TRP A 205 110.68 -95.78 12.75
N PHE A 206 111.10 -94.77 13.53
CA PHE A 206 112.39 -94.75 14.23
C PHE A 206 112.38 -95.49 15.58
N SER A 207 111.22 -95.76 16.19
CA SER A 207 111.11 -96.48 17.46
C SER A 207 111.02 -98.02 17.33
N LYS A 208 111.27 -98.58 16.15
CA LYS A 208 111.26 -100.03 15.86
C LYS A 208 112.66 -100.54 15.56
#